data_AF-A0A662PFD9-F1
#
_entry.id   AF-A0A662PFD9-F1
#
_cell.length_a   1.000
_cell.length_b   1.000
_cell.length_c   1.000
_cell.angle_alpha   90.00
_cell.angle_beta   90.00
_cell.angle_gamma   90.00
#
_symmetry.space_group_name_H-M   'P 1'
#
loop_
_entity.id
_entity.type
_entity.pdbx_description
1 polymer ?
#
loop_
_entity_poly.entity_id
_entity_poly.type
_entity_poly.pdbx_seq_one_letter_code
_entity_poly.pdbx_strand_id
1 'polypeptide(L)'
;MLLLREADGRGRDPEEIEDMKKIFLFFIILSILLIPLHCELPDLEITEDNIKYENLVSGMTGKIYVNIENKSDVDLYTVPMKYALKDLGTNVIVYQDEITKDCLANWTTTVTIYWGNPTYGNYLFTVIVDPDNTIEESDETNNAVEKILHVSASDLTVTDITFSNPTPKIDEEIRIIAEVKNIGEASTIKSFKVGFYEGESLLSEEEIEKLDPGAFKSVFTFWTPKTEGDIEIKVKVDNREEIEETDEENNSVTHSITVEKLKVFILSNAIDWGLQGEALKVFLESNRIDAQRIFPSNFDSYKNEAIIIILGGPDAYSGVGYIVTQVLDGSSINYLRTEGAYNVFLERDIFTAKQLIIVMAGNDRDLTAKAVVENKNLILDYIKP
;
A
#
# COMPACT_ATOMS: atom_id res chain seq x y z
N MET A 1 77.70 -31.13 -20.42
CA MET A 1 77.75 -32.56 -20.82
C MET A 1 78.80 -32.86 -21.91
N LEU A 2 79.03 -31.99 -22.91
CA LEU A 2 80.05 -32.23 -23.94
C LEU A 2 81.51 -32.15 -23.42
N LEU A 3 81.82 -31.28 -22.46
CA LEU A 3 83.17 -31.15 -21.89
C LEU A 3 83.65 -32.35 -21.04
N LEU A 4 82.73 -33.10 -20.43
CA LEU A 4 83.06 -34.30 -19.64
C LEU A 4 83.33 -35.53 -20.53
N ARG A 5 82.83 -35.53 -21.76
CA ARG A 5 82.98 -36.65 -22.70
C ARG A 5 84.33 -36.66 -23.43
N GLU A 6 85.02 -35.51 -23.48
CA GLU A 6 86.37 -35.39 -24.05
C GLU A 6 87.50 -35.63 -23.02
N ALA A 7 87.21 -35.60 -21.71
CA ALA A 7 88.21 -35.79 -20.66
C ALA A 7 88.60 -37.27 -20.44
N ASP A 8 87.70 -38.20 -20.72
CA ASP A 8 87.91 -39.65 -20.56
C ASP A 8 88.88 -40.26 -21.59
N GLY A 9 89.15 -39.55 -22.69
CA GLY A 9 89.94 -40.06 -23.82
C GLY A 9 91.45 -39.78 -23.76
N ARG A 10 91.95 -39.02 -22.78
CA ARG A 10 93.37 -38.63 -22.69
C ARG A 10 93.90 -38.66 -21.26
N GLY A 11 93.94 -39.84 -20.63
CA GLY A 11 94.82 -40.19 -19.50
C GLY A 11 95.12 -39.11 -18.45
N ARG A 12 94.12 -38.33 -18.00
CA ARG A 12 94.28 -37.40 -16.87
C ARG A 12 94.22 -38.15 -15.55
N ASP A 13 94.90 -37.58 -14.55
CA ASP A 13 94.94 -38.09 -13.18
C ASP A 13 93.50 -38.21 -12.61
N PRO A 14 93.15 -39.34 -11.97
CA PRO A 14 91.86 -39.51 -11.29
C PRO A 14 91.48 -38.37 -10.33
N GLU A 15 92.44 -37.74 -9.64
CA GLU A 15 92.16 -36.59 -8.74
C GLU A 15 91.71 -35.35 -9.51
N GLU A 16 92.29 -35.07 -10.68
CA GLU A 16 91.92 -33.91 -11.51
C GLU A 16 90.50 -34.06 -12.09
N ILE A 17 90.07 -35.29 -12.40
CA ILE A 17 88.72 -35.58 -12.88
C ILE A 17 87.69 -35.37 -11.76
N GLU A 18 88.03 -35.78 -10.53
CA GLU A 18 87.17 -35.59 -9.36
C GLU A 18 87.01 -34.10 -9.00
N ASP A 19 88.09 -33.32 -9.08
CA ASP A 19 88.04 -31.88 -8.87
C ASP A 19 87.30 -31.15 -10.00
N MET A 20 87.44 -31.59 -11.25
CA MET A 20 86.62 -31.09 -12.36
C MET A 20 85.13 -31.40 -12.16
N LYS A 21 84.78 -32.58 -11.62
CA LYS A 21 83.38 -32.91 -11.27
C LYS A 21 82.87 -32.03 -10.13
N LYS A 22 83.68 -31.76 -9.11
CA LYS A 22 83.31 -30.84 -8.01
C LYS A 22 83.13 -29.42 -8.51
N ILE A 23 83.99 -28.94 -9.41
CA ILE A 23 83.85 -27.61 -10.03
C ILE A 23 82.60 -27.57 -10.91
N PHE A 24 82.34 -28.61 -11.71
CA PHE A 24 81.14 -28.68 -12.55
C PHE A 24 79.87 -28.79 -11.72
N LEU A 25 79.88 -29.56 -10.63
CA LEU A 25 78.79 -29.65 -9.66
C LEU A 25 78.63 -28.33 -8.90
N PHE A 26 79.72 -27.63 -8.57
CA PHE A 26 79.70 -26.29 -8.00
C PHE A 26 79.09 -25.29 -8.96
N PHE A 27 79.41 -25.34 -10.26
CA PHE A 27 78.76 -24.48 -11.26
C PHE A 27 77.30 -24.85 -11.52
N ILE A 28 76.93 -26.14 -11.46
CA ILE A 28 75.52 -26.57 -11.52
C ILE A 28 74.77 -26.07 -10.28
N ILE A 29 75.31 -26.28 -9.08
CA ILE A 29 74.72 -25.80 -7.82
C ILE A 29 74.67 -24.27 -7.80
N LEU A 30 75.71 -23.57 -8.27
CA LEU A 30 75.76 -22.11 -8.38
C LEU A 30 74.76 -21.61 -9.43
N SER A 31 74.53 -22.34 -10.52
CA SER A 31 73.48 -22.04 -11.51
C SER A 31 72.06 -22.38 -11.04
N ILE A 32 71.91 -23.31 -10.09
CA ILE A 32 70.64 -23.61 -9.40
C ILE A 32 70.43 -22.62 -8.24
N LEU A 33 71.49 -22.05 -7.65
CA LEU A 33 71.44 -20.97 -6.66
C LEU A 33 71.25 -19.58 -7.29
N LEU A 34 71.70 -19.39 -8.53
CA LEU A 34 71.42 -18.25 -9.40
C LEU A 34 70.20 -18.55 -10.27
N ILE A 35 69.09 -18.96 -9.64
CA ILE A 35 67.79 -18.58 -10.20
C ILE A 35 67.82 -17.04 -10.18
N PRO A 36 67.59 -16.33 -11.28
CA PRO A 36 67.40 -14.89 -11.19
C PRO A 36 66.31 -14.67 -10.14
N LEU A 37 66.62 -13.94 -9.06
CA LEU A 37 65.57 -13.32 -8.25
C LEU A 37 64.83 -12.38 -9.20
N HIS A 38 63.89 -12.91 -9.97
CA HIS A 38 62.81 -12.11 -10.50
C HIS A 38 62.01 -11.76 -9.27
N CYS A 39 62.13 -10.50 -8.86
CA CYS A 39 61.16 -9.90 -7.98
C CYS A 39 59.85 -9.93 -8.78
N GLU A 40 58.96 -10.88 -8.47
CA GLU A 40 57.61 -10.81 -9.01
C GLU A 40 56.97 -9.57 -8.39
N LEU A 41 56.57 -8.64 -9.25
CA LEU A 41 55.81 -7.47 -8.81
C LEU A 41 54.45 -7.97 -8.29
N PRO A 42 53.87 -7.32 -7.27
CA PRO A 42 52.50 -7.61 -6.87
C PRO A 42 51.49 -7.48 -8.02
N ASP A 43 50.32 -8.10 -7.87
CA ASP A 43 49.22 -8.03 -8.84
C ASP A 43 47.89 -8.03 -8.08
N LEU A 44 47.29 -6.86 -7.90
CA LEU A 44 46.00 -6.66 -7.24
C LEU A 44 44.91 -6.56 -8.30
N GLU A 45 44.09 -7.60 -8.39
CA GLU A 45 43.00 -7.66 -9.33
C GLU A 45 41.65 -7.44 -8.66
N ILE A 46 40.78 -6.71 -9.36
CA ILE A 46 39.37 -6.56 -9.03
C ILE A 46 38.49 -6.59 -10.28
N THR A 47 37.42 -7.39 -10.23
CA THR A 47 36.43 -7.53 -11.32
C THR A 47 35.00 -7.33 -10.80
N GLU A 48 34.01 -7.22 -11.69
CA GLU A 48 32.62 -7.04 -11.28
C GLU A 48 32.08 -8.20 -10.43
N ASP A 49 32.56 -9.42 -10.66
CA ASP A 49 32.19 -10.63 -9.92
C ASP A 49 32.72 -10.60 -8.48
N ASN A 50 33.76 -9.79 -8.22
CA ASN A 50 34.29 -9.57 -6.89
C ASN A 50 33.39 -8.68 -6.03
N ILE A 51 32.43 -7.97 -6.62
CA ILE A 51 31.49 -7.10 -5.90
C ILE A 51 30.18 -7.85 -5.64
N LYS A 52 29.81 -8.00 -4.38
CA LYS A 52 28.51 -8.54 -3.93
C LYS A 52 27.81 -7.54 -3.04
N TYR A 53 26.49 -7.62 -2.90
CA TYR A 53 25.74 -6.72 -2.02
C TYR A 53 24.52 -7.42 -1.43
N GLU A 54 24.06 -6.90 -0.29
CA GLU A 54 22.84 -7.32 0.39
C GLU A 54 22.08 -6.10 0.93
N ASN A 55 20.75 -6.23 1.05
CA ASN A 55 19.87 -5.23 1.64
C ASN A 55 19.96 -3.83 1.00
N LEU A 56 20.06 -3.76 -0.33
CA LEU A 56 19.92 -2.50 -1.07
C LEU A 56 18.44 -2.15 -1.22
N VAL A 57 17.88 -1.63 -0.13
CA VAL A 57 16.51 -1.13 -0.01
C VAL A 57 16.55 0.32 0.44
N SER A 58 15.71 1.17 -0.15
CA SER A 58 15.65 2.59 0.18
C SER A 58 15.43 2.82 1.67
N GLY A 59 16.16 3.77 2.25
CA GLY A 59 16.07 4.10 3.67
C GLY A 59 16.60 3.03 4.65
N MET A 60 17.17 1.92 4.17
CA MET A 60 17.84 0.90 5.00
C MET A 60 19.36 0.97 4.87
N THR A 61 20.11 0.48 5.86
CA THR A 61 21.56 0.32 5.69
C THR A 61 21.87 -0.93 4.87
N GLY A 62 22.39 -0.74 3.66
CA GLY A 62 22.89 -1.80 2.78
C GLY A 62 24.33 -2.17 3.08
N LYS A 63 24.77 -3.34 2.60
CA LYS A 63 26.18 -3.75 2.65
C LYS A 63 26.68 -4.11 1.26
N ILE A 64 27.88 -3.64 0.95
CA ILE A 64 28.61 -3.98 -0.26
C ILE A 64 29.89 -4.70 0.15
N TYR A 65 30.13 -5.86 -0.43
CA TYR A 65 31.32 -6.68 -0.24
C TYR A 65 32.21 -6.55 -1.46
N VAL A 66 33.47 -6.20 -1.24
CA VAL A 66 34.47 -6.08 -2.29
C VAL A 66 35.57 -7.11 -2.01
N ASN A 67 35.78 -8.04 -2.93
CA ASN A 67 36.76 -9.12 -2.80
C ASN A 67 38.00 -8.84 -3.66
N ILE A 68 39.08 -8.36 -3.05
CA ILE A 68 40.31 -8.02 -3.77
C ILE A 68 41.19 -9.25 -3.82
N GLU A 69 41.67 -9.61 -5.01
CA GLU A 69 42.57 -10.75 -5.20
C GLU A 69 44.00 -10.26 -5.35
N ASN A 70 44.89 -10.67 -4.46
CA ASN A 70 46.33 -10.54 -4.69
C ASN A 70 46.83 -11.82 -5.36
N LYS A 71 47.20 -11.74 -6.63
CA LYS A 71 47.65 -12.87 -7.46
C LYS A 71 49.16 -13.11 -7.42
N SER A 72 49.86 -12.39 -6.54
CA SER A 72 51.30 -12.51 -6.36
C SER A 72 51.67 -13.27 -5.09
N ASP A 73 52.95 -13.65 -5.01
CA ASP A 73 53.59 -14.22 -3.81
C ASP A 73 54.03 -13.14 -2.78
N VAL A 74 53.65 -11.87 -2.97
CA VAL A 74 54.07 -10.75 -2.13
C VAL A 74 52.94 -10.29 -1.20
N ASP A 75 53.18 -10.32 0.11
CA ASP A 75 52.25 -9.72 1.09
C ASP A 75 52.28 -8.19 1.00
N LEU A 76 51.12 -7.60 0.78
CA LEU A 76 50.94 -6.15 0.80
C LEU A 76 50.18 -5.72 2.05
N TYR A 77 50.72 -4.72 2.73
CA TYR A 77 50.13 -4.16 3.95
C TYR A 77 49.65 -2.75 3.66
N THR A 78 48.53 -2.36 4.27
CA THR A 78 47.98 -1.00 4.15
C THR A 78 47.75 -0.51 2.72
N VAL A 79 47.31 -1.39 1.81
CA VAL A 79 46.96 -1.05 0.43
C VAL A 79 45.84 -0.01 0.43
N PRO A 80 46.04 1.20 -0.12
CA PRO A 80 45.01 2.22 -0.18
C PRO A 80 43.96 1.85 -1.21
N MET A 81 42.72 2.19 -0.93
CA MET A 81 41.60 1.99 -1.83
C MET A 81 40.68 3.18 -1.77
N LYS A 82 40.15 3.56 -2.92
CA LYS A 82 39.12 4.57 -3.06
C LYS A 82 37.87 3.95 -3.62
N TYR A 83 36.72 4.30 -3.05
CA TYR A 83 35.44 3.91 -3.63
C TYR A 83 34.46 5.08 -3.64
N ALA A 84 33.54 5.03 -4.61
CA ALA A 84 32.52 6.05 -4.79
C ALA A 84 31.20 5.42 -5.23
N LEU A 85 30.09 6.05 -4.81
CA LEU A 85 28.74 5.76 -5.26
C LEU A 85 28.22 6.98 -6.01
N LYS A 86 27.91 6.79 -7.28
CA LYS A 86 27.34 7.83 -8.14
C LYS A 86 25.92 7.48 -8.49
N ASP A 87 24.98 8.31 -8.09
CA ASP A 87 23.59 8.22 -8.51
C ASP A 87 23.50 8.46 -10.03
N LEU A 88 22.97 7.49 -10.77
CA LEU A 88 22.84 7.56 -12.22
C LEU A 88 21.65 8.43 -12.67
N GLY A 89 20.64 8.62 -11.82
CA GLY A 89 19.50 9.49 -12.11
C GLY A 89 19.89 10.96 -12.06
N THR A 90 20.61 11.37 -11.02
CA THR A 90 21.08 12.76 -10.85
C THR A 90 22.48 13.01 -11.43
N ASN A 91 23.23 11.95 -11.75
CA ASN A 91 24.62 11.99 -12.21
C ASN A 91 25.60 12.58 -11.16
N VAL A 92 25.26 12.49 -9.86
CA VAL A 92 26.02 13.05 -8.73
C VAL A 92 26.70 11.94 -7.94
N ILE A 93 27.95 12.15 -7.52
CA ILE A 93 28.63 11.29 -6.54
C ILE A 93 28.02 11.60 -5.17
N VAL A 94 27.23 10.66 -4.63
CA VAL A 94 26.51 10.80 -3.37
C VAL A 94 27.34 10.36 -2.17
N TYR A 95 28.35 9.53 -2.40
CA TYR A 95 29.26 9.05 -1.37
C TYR A 95 30.62 8.72 -1.99
N GLN A 96 31.69 9.02 -1.26
CA GLN A 96 33.04 8.58 -1.59
C GLN A 96 33.84 8.45 -0.29
N ASP A 97 34.75 7.49 -0.25
CA ASP A 97 35.66 7.30 0.89
C ASP A 97 36.95 6.62 0.46
N GLU A 98 37.95 6.68 1.35
CA GLU A 98 39.25 6.06 1.19
C GLU A 98 39.59 5.21 2.42
N ILE A 99 40.02 3.97 2.19
CA ILE A 99 40.34 3.01 3.24
C ILE A 99 41.67 2.32 2.94
N THR A 100 42.24 1.65 3.94
CA THR A 100 43.41 0.79 3.75
C THR A 100 43.13 -0.62 4.23
N LYS A 101 43.76 -1.61 3.57
CA LYS A 101 43.63 -3.02 3.94
C LYS A 101 44.89 -3.81 3.61
N ASP A 102 45.14 -4.85 4.38
CA ASP A 102 46.20 -5.81 4.08
C ASP A 102 45.70 -6.81 3.03
N CYS A 103 46.45 -6.97 1.94
CA CYS A 103 46.19 -7.87 0.82
C CYS A 103 47.30 -8.92 0.77
N LEU A 104 47.12 -10.01 1.52
CA LEU A 104 48.12 -11.07 1.65
C LEU A 104 48.31 -11.85 0.35
N ALA A 105 49.51 -12.40 0.15
CA ALA A 105 49.90 -13.15 -1.03
C ALA A 105 48.93 -14.30 -1.37
N ASN A 106 48.60 -14.47 -2.65
CA ASN A 106 47.66 -15.48 -3.17
C ASN A 106 46.34 -15.58 -2.40
N TRP A 107 45.86 -14.47 -1.83
CA TRP A 107 44.70 -14.45 -0.97
C TRP A 107 43.65 -13.44 -1.44
N THR A 108 42.39 -13.77 -1.21
CA THR A 108 41.27 -12.86 -1.43
C THR A 108 40.92 -12.13 -0.15
N THR A 109 40.99 -10.81 -0.17
CA THR A 109 40.65 -9.96 0.95
C THR A 109 39.28 -9.32 0.76
N THR A 110 38.37 -9.55 1.71
CA THR A 110 37.04 -8.92 1.67
C THR A 110 37.02 -7.62 2.47
N VAL A 111 36.57 -6.56 1.82
CA VAL A 111 36.16 -5.29 2.44
C VAL A 111 34.64 -5.24 2.50
N THR A 112 34.10 -4.81 3.64
CA THR A 112 32.67 -4.56 3.81
C THR A 112 32.43 -3.06 3.93
N ILE A 113 31.66 -2.50 3.00
CA ILE A 113 31.23 -1.11 2.98
C ILE A 113 29.78 -1.06 3.43
N TYR A 114 29.47 -0.16 4.36
CA TYR A 114 28.11 0.08 4.85
C TYR A 114 27.56 1.33 4.17
N TRP A 115 26.46 1.17 3.45
CA TRP A 115 25.78 2.29 2.79
C TRP A 115 24.50 2.62 3.54
N GLY A 116 24.54 3.70 4.32
CA GLY A 116 23.40 4.13 5.14
C GLY A 116 22.35 4.89 4.33
N ASN A 117 21.09 4.45 4.43
CA ASN A 117 19.89 5.12 3.90
C ASN A 117 20.05 5.59 2.43
N PRO A 118 20.32 4.69 1.48
CA PRO A 118 20.27 5.03 0.07
C PRO A 118 18.85 5.46 -0.31
N THR A 119 18.72 6.30 -1.34
CA THR A 119 17.43 6.53 -2.02
C THR A 119 17.25 5.47 -3.11
N TYR A 120 16.03 5.25 -3.58
CA TYR A 120 15.78 4.26 -4.61
C TYR A 120 16.44 4.63 -5.94
N GLY A 121 16.77 3.64 -6.76
CA GLY A 121 17.32 3.85 -8.10
C GLY A 121 18.62 3.09 -8.38
N ASN A 122 19.31 3.48 -9.45
CA ASN A 122 20.53 2.83 -9.91
C ASN A 122 21.76 3.68 -9.62
N TYR A 123 22.81 3.04 -9.12
CA TYR A 123 24.04 3.69 -8.72
C TYR A 123 25.23 3.02 -9.36
N LEU A 124 26.16 3.80 -9.89
CA LEU A 124 27.46 3.33 -10.30
C LEU A 124 28.37 3.29 -9.08
N PHE A 125 28.75 2.10 -8.67
CA PHE A 125 29.74 1.87 -7.62
C PHE A 125 31.10 1.68 -8.28
N THR A 126 32.04 2.57 -8.00
CA THR A 126 33.42 2.51 -8.51
C THR A 126 34.34 2.16 -7.36
N VAL A 127 35.28 1.24 -7.58
CA VAL A 127 36.36 0.91 -6.64
C VAL A 127 37.69 0.94 -7.40
N ILE A 128 38.68 1.59 -6.80
CA ILE A 128 40.04 1.66 -7.29
C ILE A 128 40.96 1.22 -6.15
N VAL A 129 41.73 0.17 -6.37
CA VAL A 129 42.80 -0.30 -5.49
C VAL A 129 44.09 0.40 -5.93
N ASP A 130 44.87 0.86 -4.96
CA ASP A 130 46.03 1.74 -5.15
C ASP A 130 45.76 2.95 -6.08
N PRO A 131 44.80 3.82 -5.73
CA PRO A 131 44.37 4.92 -6.61
C PRO A 131 45.47 5.95 -6.92
N ASP A 132 46.51 6.03 -6.10
CA ASP A 132 47.66 6.92 -6.29
C ASP A 132 48.82 6.24 -7.05
N ASN A 133 48.65 4.97 -7.47
CA ASN A 133 49.62 4.16 -8.20
C ASN A 133 51.00 4.12 -7.50
N THR A 134 50.98 3.91 -6.17
CA THR A 134 52.17 3.94 -5.32
C THR A 134 52.85 2.58 -5.14
N ILE A 135 52.13 1.50 -5.42
CA ILE A 135 52.59 0.13 -5.45
C ILE A 135 52.86 -0.19 -6.92
N GLU A 136 54.09 -0.58 -7.26
CA GLU A 136 54.41 -1.00 -8.63
C GLU A 136 53.88 -2.41 -8.86
N GLU A 137 52.91 -2.54 -9.76
CA GLU A 137 52.22 -3.80 -10.05
C GLU A 137 52.69 -4.44 -11.37
N SER A 138 52.44 -5.74 -11.52
CA SER A 138 52.72 -6.45 -12.77
C SER A 138 51.73 -6.10 -13.89
N ASP A 139 50.50 -5.71 -13.51
CA ASP A 139 49.46 -5.15 -14.37
C ASP A 139 48.79 -3.98 -13.63
N GLU A 140 48.98 -2.75 -14.12
CA GLU A 140 48.41 -1.52 -13.52
C GLU A 140 46.98 -1.23 -14.02
N THR A 141 46.39 -2.14 -14.82
CA THR A 141 45.12 -1.91 -15.51
C THR A 141 43.95 -2.74 -14.98
N ASN A 142 44.20 -3.64 -14.03
CA ASN A 142 43.22 -4.57 -13.45
C ASN A 142 42.86 -4.26 -11.99
N ASN A 143 43.33 -3.13 -11.45
CA ASN A 143 43.11 -2.69 -10.08
C ASN A 143 41.90 -1.74 -9.91
N ALA A 144 41.06 -1.56 -10.93
CA ALA A 144 39.87 -0.72 -10.90
C ALA A 144 38.64 -1.40 -11.53
N VAL A 145 37.46 -1.19 -10.92
CA VAL A 145 36.19 -1.73 -11.40
C VAL A 145 35.03 -0.77 -11.16
N GLU A 146 34.00 -0.87 -12.01
CA GLU A 146 32.70 -0.25 -11.79
C GLU A 146 31.59 -1.29 -11.83
N LYS A 147 30.55 -1.13 -11.01
CA LYS A 147 29.36 -2.00 -11.01
C LYS A 147 28.09 -1.20 -10.77
N ILE A 148 27.02 -1.50 -11.51
CA ILE A 148 25.71 -0.91 -11.24
C ILE A 148 25.05 -1.65 -10.07
N LEU A 149 24.68 -0.89 -9.05
CA LEU A 149 23.92 -1.34 -7.89
C LEU A 149 22.49 -0.80 -8.01
N HIS A 150 21.51 -1.70 -7.88
CA HIS A 150 20.09 -1.34 -7.86
C HIS A 150 19.59 -1.27 -6.41
N VAL A 151 19.04 -0.13 -6.02
CA VAL A 151 18.36 0.09 -4.74
C VAL A 151 16.86 0.02 -4.97
N SER A 152 16.25 -1.00 -4.37
CA SER A 152 14.81 -1.27 -4.46
C SER A 152 14.00 -0.44 -3.46
N ALA A 153 12.73 -0.16 -3.77
CA ALA A 153 11.77 0.48 -2.86
C ALA A 153 10.38 -0.15 -3.00
N SER A 154 9.50 0.16 -2.06
CA SER A 154 8.07 -0.12 -2.18
C SER A 154 7.41 0.82 -3.18
N ASP A 155 6.23 0.44 -3.64
CA ASP A 155 5.35 1.26 -4.47
C ASP A 155 3.93 0.92 -4.06
N LEU A 156 3.32 1.74 -3.23
CA LEU A 156 2.02 1.55 -2.67
C LEU A 156 0.98 2.12 -3.63
N THR A 157 -0.18 1.49 -3.69
CA THR A 157 -1.28 2.03 -4.49
C THR A 157 -2.61 1.55 -3.93
N VAL A 158 -3.64 2.38 -4.08
CA VAL A 158 -5.02 1.98 -3.83
C VAL A 158 -5.55 1.35 -5.12
N THR A 159 -5.95 0.08 -5.04
CA THR A 159 -6.38 -0.69 -6.22
C THR A 159 -7.89 -0.74 -6.38
N ASP A 160 -8.66 -0.64 -5.29
CA ASP A 160 -10.12 -0.66 -5.32
C ASP A 160 -10.73 0.08 -4.12
N ILE A 161 -11.94 0.61 -4.32
CA ILE A 161 -12.79 1.20 -3.28
C ILE A 161 -14.19 0.63 -3.44
N THR A 162 -14.70 -0.04 -2.41
CA THR A 162 -16.04 -0.64 -2.39
C THR A 162 -16.87 -0.13 -1.21
N PHE A 163 -18.18 -0.21 -1.36
CA PHE A 163 -19.16 0.29 -0.39
C PHE A 163 -20.12 -0.81 0.00
N SER A 164 -20.45 -0.93 1.29
CA SER A 164 -21.43 -1.92 1.76
C SER A 164 -22.83 -1.68 1.20
N ASN A 165 -23.15 -0.44 0.85
CA ASN A 165 -24.31 -0.06 0.06
C ASN A 165 -23.84 0.99 -0.99
N PRO A 166 -23.98 0.72 -2.30
CA PRO A 166 -23.54 1.63 -3.35
C PRO A 166 -24.46 2.85 -3.54
N THR A 167 -25.65 2.84 -2.93
CA THR A 167 -26.62 3.95 -2.98
C THR A 167 -27.18 4.22 -1.57
N PRO A 168 -26.34 4.68 -0.63
CA PRO A 168 -26.77 4.92 0.74
C PRO A 168 -27.79 6.04 0.82
N LYS A 169 -28.63 5.99 1.85
CA LYS A 169 -29.50 7.10 2.21
C LYS A 169 -28.79 8.09 3.12
N ILE A 170 -29.23 9.34 3.10
CA ILE A 170 -28.78 10.31 4.11
C ILE A 170 -28.98 9.72 5.50
N ASP A 171 -27.99 9.91 6.37
CA ASP A 171 -27.93 9.38 7.73
C ASP A 171 -27.78 7.85 7.85
N GLU A 172 -27.68 7.09 6.75
CA GLU A 172 -27.37 5.65 6.77
C GLU A 172 -25.87 5.42 6.99
N GLU A 173 -25.48 4.76 8.08
CA GLU A 173 -24.09 4.36 8.27
C GLU A 173 -23.73 3.19 7.34
N ILE A 174 -22.70 3.39 6.53
CA ILE A 174 -22.15 2.37 5.64
C ILE A 174 -20.66 2.16 5.89
N ARG A 175 -20.16 1.04 5.37
CA ARG A 175 -18.73 0.74 5.38
C ARG A 175 -18.12 1.05 4.02
N ILE A 176 -17.04 1.81 4.03
CA ILE A 176 -16.15 2.02 2.87
C ILE A 176 -14.95 1.10 3.06
N ILE A 177 -14.62 0.30 2.05
CA ILE A 177 -13.52 -0.66 2.09
C ILE A 177 -12.56 -0.30 0.96
N ALA A 178 -11.27 -0.17 1.26
CA ALA A 178 -10.23 0.08 0.28
C ALA A 178 -9.23 -1.09 0.25
N GLU A 179 -8.79 -1.47 -0.94
CA GLU A 179 -7.71 -2.44 -1.14
C GLU A 179 -6.41 -1.70 -1.48
N VAL A 180 -5.42 -1.82 -0.61
CA VAL A 180 -4.09 -1.24 -0.77
C VAL A 180 -3.11 -2.34 -1.15
N LYS A 181 -2.25 -2.08 -2.14
CA LYS A 181 -1.26 -3.04 -2.63
C LYS A 181 0.13 -2.42 -2.71
N ASN A 182 1.16 -3.21 -2.44
CA ASN A 182 2.53 -2.87 -2.78
C ASN A 182 2.88 -3.51 -4.14
N ILE A 183 3.04 -2.71 -5.19
CA ILE A 183 3.44 -3.13 -6.53
C ILE A 183 4.96 -2.97 -6.77
N GLY A 184 5.70 -2.48 -5.76
CA GLY A 184 7.14 -2.27 -5.81
C GLY A 184 7.93 -3.53 -5.52
N GLU A 185 9.25 -3.37 -5.45
CA GLU A 185 10.21 -4.47 -5.33
C GLU A 185 10.64 -4.75 -3.89
N ALA A 186 10.44 -3.80 -2.97
CA ALA A 186 10.80 -3.93 -1.56
C ALA A 186 9.59 -3.81 -0.63
N SER A 187 9.71 -4.42 0.56
CA SER A 187 8.73 -4.24 1.63
C SER A 187 8.79 -2.82 2.17
N THR A 188 7.67 -2.31 2.69
CA THR A 188 7.70 -1.08 3.48
C THR A 188 8.59 -1.26 4.71
N ILE A 189 9.39 -0.24 5.01
CA ILE A 189 10.42 -0.28 6.06
C ILE A 189 9.92 0.13 7.45
N LYS A 190 8.72 0.71 7.50
CA LYS A 190 7.99 1.12 8.71
C LYS A 190 6.49 1.06 8.45
N SER A 191 5.69 1.29 9.49
CA SER A 191 4.25 1.44 9.36
C SER A 191 3.90 2.74 8.63
N PHE A 192 2.75 2.74 7.99
CA PHE A 192 2.22 3.87 7.24
C PHE A 192 0.69 3.92 7.37
N LYS A 193 0.10 5.03 6.96
CA LYS A 193 -1.33 5.29 7.14
C LYS A 193 -2.09 5.42 5.84
N VAL A 194 -3.31 4.89 5.83
CA VAL A 194 -4.28 5.01 4.75
C VAL A 194 -5.37 5.97 5.22
N GLY A 195 -5.51 7.11 4.55
CA GLY A 195 -6.52 8.11 4.86
C GLY A 195 -7.77 7.96 4.00
N PHE A 196 -8.95 8.01 4.62
CA PHE A 196 -10.24 8.08 3.94
C PHE A 196 -10.79 9.50 4.02
N TYR A 197 -11.28 10.05 2.91
CA TYR A 197 -11.73 11.43 2.82
C TYR A 197 -13.09 11.55 2.12
N GLU A 198 -13.92 12.47 2.60
CA GLU A 198 -15.10 12.99 1.90
C GLU A 198 -14.74 14.36 1.31
N GLY A 199 -14.55 14.41 -0.01
CA GLY A 199 -13.87 15.52 -0.67
C GLY A 199 -12.46 15.72 -0.09
N GLU A 200 -12.25 16.85 0.59
CA GLU A 200 -10.98 17.18 1.28
C GLU A 200 -11.05 16.94 2.80
N SER A 201 -12.20 16.53 3.34
CA SER A 201 -12.37 16.31 4.78
C SER A 201 -11.95 14.88 5.16
N LEU A 202 -10.98 14.75 6.06
CA LEU A 202 -10.55 13.46 6.60
C LEU A 202 -11.66 12.82 7.45
N LEU A 203 -12.06 11.61 7.09
CA LEU A 203 -13.01 10.78 7.84
C LEU A 203 -12.28 9.97 8.91
N SER A 204 -11.24 9.22 8.50
CA SER A 204 -10.43 8.39 9.38
C SER A 204 -9.08 8.06 8.75
N GLU A 205 -8.16 7.53 9.57
CA GLU A 205 -6.90 6.94 9.12
C GLU A 205 -6.80 5.51 9.67
N GLU A 206 -6.34 4.58 8.83
CA GLU A 206 -6.03 3.21 9.22
C GLU A 206 -4.52 2.96 9.08
N GLU A 207 -3.90 2.32 10.07
CA GLU A 207 -2.47 2.03 10.05
C GLU A 207 -2.21 0.62 9.50
N ILE A 208 -1.21 0.51 8.61
CA ILE A 208 -0.68 -0.76 8.12
C ILE A 208 0.76 -0.88 8.62
N GLU A 209 1.04 -1.89 9.44
CA GLU A 209 2.36 -2.09 10.04
C GLU A 209 3.47 -2.35 9.01
N LYS A 210 3.15 -3.15 7.99
CA LYS A 210 4.07 -3.56 6.94
C LYS A 210 3.30 -4.08 5.72
N LEU A 211 3.82 -3.82 4.53
CA LEU A 211 3.32 -4.44 3.29
C LEU A 211 4.48 -4.94 2.42
N ASP A 212 4.56 -6.26 2.24
CA ASP A 212 5.59 -6.92 1.42
C ASP A 212 5.32 -6.76 -0.09
N PRO A 213 6.34 -6.90 -0.96
CA PRO A 213 6.19 -6.82 -2.41
C PRO A 213 5.09 -7.75 -2.94
N GLY A 214 4.21 -7.21 -3.78
CA GLY A 214 3.09 -7.93 -4.38
C GLY A 214 1.94 -8.24 -3.42
N ALA A 215 2.09 -7.99 -2.11
CA ALA A 215 1.03 -8.20 -1.13
C ALA A 215 -0.01 -7.08 -1.16
N PHE A 216 -1.22 -7.39 -0.72
CA PHE A 216 -2.31 -6.43 -0.57
C PHE A 216 -2.96 -6.54 0.81
N LYS A 217 -3.65 -5.48 1.22
CA LYS A 217 -4.37 -5.36 2.47
C LYS A 217 -5.66 -4.60 2.27
N SER A 218 -6.77 -5.15 2.77
CA SER A 218 -8.03 -4.42 2.85
C SER A 218 -8.13 -3.67 4.18
N VAL A 219 -8.42 -2.37 4.11
CA VAL A 219 -8.73 -1.50 5.25
C VAL A 219 -10.13 -0.91 5.06
N PHE A 220 -10.75 -0.41 6.12
CA PHE A 220 -12.11 0.10 6.04
C PHE A 220 -12.38 1.24 7.01
N THR A 221 -13.42 2.02 6.72
CA THR A 221 -13.99 3.00 7.64
C THR A 221 -15.50 2.96 7.64
N PHE A 222 -16.12 3.52 8.67
CA PHE A 222 -17.56 3.77 8.72
C PHE A 222 -17.83 5.22 8.32
N TRP A 223 -18.84 5.42 7.47
CA TRP A 223 -19.21 6.72 6.96
C TRP A 223 -20.73 6.88 6.97
N THR A 224 -21.20 8.04 7.43
CA THR A 224 -22.63 8.40 7.48
C THR A 224 -22.84 9.70 6.70
N PRO A 225 -23.31 9.63 5.44
CA PRO A 225 -23.47 10.82 4.60
C PRO A 225 -24.51 11.76 5.18
N LYS A 226 -24.22 13.07 5.14
CA LYS A 226 -25.12 14.12 5.67
C LYS A 226 -25.83 14.93 4.58
N THR A 227 -25.47 14.71 3.32
CA THR A 227 -26.03 15.37 2.14
C THR A 227 -26.38 14.35 1.06
N GLU A 228 -27.34 14.68 0.19
CA GLU A 228 -27.62 13.90 -1.02
C GLU A 228 -26.75 14.36 -2.19
N GLY A 229 -26.75 13.56 -3.26
CA GLY A 229 -26.04 13.84 -4.50
C GLY A 229 -24.82 12.94 -4.66
N ASP A 230 -24.03 13.24 -5.68
CA ASP A 230 -22.79 12.53 -5.96
C ASP A 230 -21.69 13.09 -5.05
N ILE A 231 -21.22 12.25 -4.14
CA ILE A 231 -20.17 12.58 -3.18
C ILE A 231 -18.87 11.88 -3.58
N GLU A 232 -17.78 12.63 -3.58
CA GLU A 232 -16.45 12.06 -3.84
C GLU A 232 -15.83 11.51 -2.56
N ILE A 233 -15.49 10.22 -2.61
CA ILE A 233 -14.71 9.53 -1.59
C ILE A 233 -13.31 9.31 -2.13
N LYS A 234 -12.32 9.89 -1.46
CA LYS A 234 -10.91 9.73 -1.81
C LYS A 234 -10.23 8.86 -0.77
N VAL A 235 -9.42 7.92 -1.22
CA VAL A 235 -8.55 7.12 -0.36
C VAL A 235 -7.11 7.36 -0.80
N LYS A 236 -6.26 7.76 0.15
CA LYS A 236 -4.82 7.97 -0.05
C LYS A 236 -4.04 6.97 0.80
N VAL A 237 -3.27 6.09 0.18
CA VAL A 237 -2.26 5.29 0.88
C VAL A 237 -1.03 6.16 1.14
N ASP A 238 -0.33 5.86 2.23
CA ASP A 238 0.75 6.69 2.79
C ASP A 238 0.39 8.17 2.82
N ASN A 239 -0.77 8.48 3.42
CA ASN A 239 -1.36 9.82 3.37
C ASN A 239 -0.50 10.92 4.04
N ARG A 240 0.58 10.53 4.71
CA ARG A 240 1.54 11.40 5.39
C ARG A 240 2.91 11.46 4.71
N GLU A 241 3.09 10.78 3.56
CA GLU A 241 4.32 10.78 2.76
C GLU A 241 5.52 10.37 3.64
N GLU A 242 5.33 9.27 4.38
CA GLU A 242 6.30 8.74 5.33
C GLU A 242 7.19 7.68 4.68
N ILE A 243 6.69 6.92 3.71
CA ILE A 243 7.44 5.90 2.97
C ILE A 243 8.00 6.54 1.70
N GLU A 244 9.25 6.24 1.39
CA GLU A 244 9.81 6.62 0.08
C GLU A 244 9.46 5.55 -0.95
N GLU A 245 8.83 5.96 -2.04
CA GLU A 245 8.26 5.06 -3.02
C GLU A 245 8.84 5.29 -4.43
N THR A 246 8.69 4.31 -5.31
CA THR A 246 9.13 4.48 -6.71
C THR A 246 8.21 5.40 -7.51
N ASP A 247 6.95 5.53 -7.10
CA ASP A 247 5.95 6.43 -7.68
C ASP A 247 5.06 6.99 -6.57
N GLU A 248 5.13 8.30 -6.33
CA GLU A 248 4.32 8.98 -5.32
C GLU A 248 2.96 9.47 -5.88
N GLU A 249 2.78 9.41 -7.21
CA GLU A 249 1.60 9.96 -7.88
C GLU A 249 0.44 8.94 -7.95
N ASN A 250 0.69 7.66 -7.72
CA ASN A 250 -0.29 6.57 -7.81
C ASN A 250 -0.92 6.18 -6.44
N ASN A 251 -0.63 6.97 -5.41
CA ASN A 251 -1.01 6.74 -4.02
C ASN A 251 -2.46 7.09 -3.68
N SER A 252 -3.27 7.57 -4.63
CA SER A 252 -4.62 8.03 -4.37
C SER A 252 -5.62 7.58 -5.44
N VAL A 253 -6.78 7.13 -4.99
CA VAL A 253 -7.95 6.86 -5.85
C VAL A 253 -9.15 7.62 -5.31
N THR A 254 -9.93 8.21 -6.21
CA THR A 254 -11.22 8.86 -5.90
C THR A 254 -12.35 8.07 -6.55
N HIS A 255 -13.40 7.80 -5.79
CA HIS A 255 -14.63 7.17 -6.26
C HIS A 255 -15.83 8.07 -5.96
N SER A 256 -16.75 8.20 -6.90
CA SER A 256 -18.00 8.95 -6.70
C SER A 256 -19.12 8.01 -6.29
N ILE A 257 -19.83 8.33 -5.21
CA ILE A 257 -20.98 7.57 -4.70
C ILE A 257 -22.22 8.46 -4.66
N THR A 258 -23.33 7.96 -5.20
CA THR A 258 -24.61 8.67 -5.19
C THR A 258 -25.35 8.41 -3.88
N VAL A 259 -25.58 9.47 -3.09
CA VAL A 259 -26.39 9.44 -1.88
C VAL A 259 -27.79 9.96 -2.17
N GLU A 260 -28.82 9.23 -1.72
CA GLU A 260 -30.21 9.62 -1.94
C GLU A 260 -30.93 9.99 -0.64
N LYS A 261 -31.99 10.80 -0.74
CA LYS A 261 -32.96 10.88 0.35
C LYS A 261 -33.75 9.58 0.49
N LEU A 262 -34.16 9.31 1.72
CA LEU A 262 -35.17 8.31 1.98
C LEU A 262 -36.51 8.78 1.42
N LYS A 263 -37.21 7.92 0.69
CA LYS A 263 -38.52 8.22 0.10
C LYS A 263 -39.66 7.71 0.98
N VAL A 264 -40.65 8.55 1.22
CA VAL A 264 -41.85 8.23 2.00
C VAL A 264 -43.10 8.66 1.24
N PHE A 265 -44.08 7.78 1.12
CA PHE A 265 -45.34 8.09 0.45
C PHE A 265 -46.47 8.31 1.45
N ILE A 266 -47.12 9.46 1.40
CA ILE A 266 -48.24 9.82 2.29
C ILE A 266 -49.55 9.61 1.53
N LEU A 267 -50.32 8.58 1.91
CA LEU A 267 -51.65 8.33 1.41
C LEU A 267 -52.69 9.07 2.23
N SER A 268 -53.45 9.95 1.59
CA SER A 268 -54.55 10.65 2.25
C SER A 268 -55.63 11.11 1.27
N ASN A 269 -56.87 11.25 1.77
CA ASN A 269 -57.88 12.02 1.05
C ASN A 269 -57.56 13.53 1.13
N ALA A 270 -58.34 14.36 0.42
CA ALA A 270 -58.12 15.81 0.38
C ALA A 270 -58.37 16.53 1.70
N ILE A 271 -59.24 16.00 2.56
CA ILE A 271 -59.59 16.61 3.84
C ILE A 271 -58.45 16.39 4.84
N ASP A 272 -58.04 15.14 5.05
CA ASP A 272 -56.96 14.80 5.99
C ASP A 272 -55.62 15.41 5.54
N TRP A 273 -55.43 15.56 4.22
CA TRP A 273 -54.30 16.32 3.66
C TRP A 273 -54.28 17.77 4.15
N GLY A 274 -55.41 18.46 4.04
CA GLY A 274 -55.53 19.86 4.44
C GLY A 274 -55.50 20.07 5.95
N LEU A 275 -55.88 19.07 6.74
CA LEU A 275 -55.80 19.14 8.20
C LEU A 275 -54.35 18.99 8.69
N GLN A 276 -53.65 17.93 8.30
CA GLN A 276 -52.28 17.67 8.78
C GLN A 276 -51.34 17.02 7.76
N GLY A 277 -51.82 16.52 6.62
CA GLY A 277 -50.94 15.88 5.62
C GLY A 277 -49.88 16.82 5.03
N GLU A 278 -50.23 18.07 4.73
CA GLU A 278 -49.26 19.07 4.25
C GLU A 278 -48.21 19.40 5.32
N ALA A 279 -48.63 19.59 6.57
CA ALA A 279 -47.72 19.84 7.68
C ALA A 279 -46.79 18.64 7.96
N LEU A 280 -47.30 17.41 7.81
CA LEU A 280 -46.50 16.19 7.94
C LEU A 280 -45.47 16.08 6.81
N LYS A 281 -45.85 16.38 5.56
CA LYS A 281 -44.91 16.41 4.43
C LYS A 281 -43.76 17.38 4.69
N VAL A 282 -44.07 18.63 5.07
CA VAL A 282 -43.07 19.65 5.39
C VAL A 282 -42.17 19.19 6.55
N PHE A 283 -42.75 18.56 7.57
CA PHE A 283 -42.00 18.01 8.69
C PHE A 283 -41.01 16.92 8.24
N LEU A 284 -41.42 15.97 7.41
CA LEU A 284 -40.53 14.93 6.86
C LEU A 284 -39.43 15.53 5.99
N GLU A 285 -39.77 16.48 5.10
CA GLU A 285 -38.81 17.18 4.24
C GLU A 285 -37.77 17.96 5.06
N SER A 286 -38.19 18.61 6.16
CA SER A 286 -37.27 19.28 7.10
C SER A 286 -36.31 18.31 7.81
N ASN A 287 -36.62 17.01 7.82
CA ASN A 287 -35.80 15.94 8.37
C ASN A 287 -35.03 15.16 7.30
N ARG A 288 -34.88 15.74 6.10
CA ARG A 288 -34.13 15.19 4.94
C ARG A 288 -34.77 13.93 4.35
N ILE A 289 -36.09 13.83 4.38
CA ILE A 289 -36.87 12.74 3.76
C ILE A 289 -37.61 13.32 2.55
N ASP A 290 -37.54 12.64 1.41
CA ASP A 290 -38.35 12.95 0.23
C ASP A 290 -39.78 12.40 0.43
N ALA A 291 -40.70 13.28 0.81
CA ALA A 291 -42.08 12.91 1.12
C ALA A 291 -43.02 13.26 -0.03
N GLN A 292 -43.74 12.26 -0.56
CA GLN A 292 -44.63 12.44 -1.70
C GLN A 292 -46.06 12.05 -1.34
N ARG A 293 -47.02 12.89 -1.72
CA ARG A 293 -48.45 12.57 -1.53
C ARG A 293 -48.92 11.60 -2.60
N ILE A 294 -49.64 10.57 -2.19
CA ILE A 294 -50.40 9.67 -3.08
C ILE A 294 -51.88 9.69 -2.73
N PHE A 295 -52.71 9.27 -3.69
CA PHE A 295 -54.16 9.25 -3.55
C PHE A 295 -54.65 7.79 -3.44
N PRO A 296 -55.78 7.53 -2.75
CA PRO A 296 -56.34 6.18 -2.73
C PRO A 296 -56.59 5.59 -4.12
N SER A 297 -56.92 6.43 -5.11
CA SER A 297 -57.16 6.00 -6.50
C SER A 297 -55.93 5.50 -7.24
N ASN A 298 -54.71 5.82 -6.77
CA ASN A 298 -53.46 5.35 -7.38
C ASN A 298 -52.62 4.48 -6.44
N PHE A 299 -53.17 4.07 -5.28
CA PHE A 299 -52.45 3.30 -4.28
C PHE A 299 -51.85 2.00 -4.83
N ASP A 300 -52.54 1.31 -5.73
CA ASP A 300 -52.04 0.07 -6.33
C ASP A 300 -50.68 0.23 -7.04
N SER A 301 -50.36 1.42 -7.54
CA SER A 301 -49.06 1.72 -8.16
C SER A 301 -47.94 1.91 -7.13
N TYR A 302 -48.29 2.25 -5.88
CA TYR A 302 -47.35 2.57 -4.80
C TYR A 302 -47.38 1.56 -3.65
N LYS A 303 -48.27 0.57 -3.67
CA LYS A 303 -48.45 -0.37 -2.55
C LYS A 303 -47.22 -1.20 -2.21
N ASN A 304 -46.24 -1.28 -3.12
CA ASN A 304 -44.97 -1.99 -2.92
C ASN A 304 -43.82 -1.05 -2.52
N GLU A 305 -44.09 0.23 -2.29
CA GLU A 305 -43.07 1.16 -1.82
C GLU A 305 -42.64 0.81 -0.39
N ALA A 306 -41.35 1.03 -0.10
CA ALA A 306 -40.74 0.60 1.15
C ALA A 306 -41.39 1.24 2.39
N ILE A 307 -41.78 2.52 2.29
CA ILE A 307 -42.37 3.27 3.40
C ILE A 307 -43.60 4.03 2.95
N ILE A 308 -44.75 3.71 3.55
CA ILE A 308 -46.04 4.36 3.27
C ILE A 308 -46.65 4.83 4.59
N ILE A 309 -47.06 6.10 4.66
CA ILE A 309 -47.83 6.65 5.77
C ILE A 309 -49.28 6.83 5.30
N ILE A 310 -50.24 6.26 6.01
CA ILE A 310 -51.67 6.39 5.71
C ILE A 310 -52.30 7.32 6.74
N LEU A 311 -52.98 8.38 6.27
CA LEU A 311 -53.73 9.30 7.10
C LEU A 311 -55.23 8.99 6.98
N GLY A 312 -55.82 8.52 8.07
CA GLY A 312 -57.25 8.22 8.17
C GLY A 312 -57.53 6.81 8.71
N GLY A 313 -58.69 6.65 9.36
CA GLY A 313 -59.14 5.38 9.94
C GLY A 313 -59.89 4.45 8.98
N PRO A 314 -60.39 3.30 9.47
CA PRO A 314 -61.09 2.28 8.66
C PRO A 314 -62.38 2.79 8.01
N ASP A 315 -62.99 3.83 8.56
CA ASP A 315 -64.22 4.45 8.04
C ASP A 315 -63.94 5.76 7.28
N ALA A 316 -62.67 6.06 6.97
CA ALA A 316 -62.27 7.24 6.22
C ALA A 316 -62.76 7.17 4.76
N TYR A 317 -63.27 8.30 4.27
CA TYR A 317 -63.85 8.43 2.95
C TYR A 317 -62.83 8.34 1.81
N SER A 318 -63.37 8.29 0.59
CA SER A 318 -62.59 8.39 -0.66
C SER A 318 -61.58 7.27 -0.87
N GLY A 319 -61.88 6.07 -0.35
CA GLY A 319 -61.06 4.86 -0.54
C GLY A 319 -59.97 4.64 0.51
N VAL A 320 -59.68 5.62 1.37
CA VAL A 320 -58.70 5.48 2.46
C VAL A 320 -59.11 4.35 3.41
N GLY A 321 -60.36 4.34 3.88
CA GLY A 321 -60.84 3.34 4.83
C GLY A 321 -60.75 1.91 4.29
N TYR A 322 -61.05 1.72 3.00
CA TYR A 322 -60.89 0.41 2.35
C TYR A 322 -59.44 -0.07 2.42
N ILE A 323 -58.47 0.79 2.10
CA ILE A 323 -57.05 0.45 2.17
C ILE A 323 -56.63 0.14 3.61
N VAL A 324 -57.05 0.96 4.58
CA VAL A 324 -56.78 0.74 6.01
C VAL A 324 -57.29 -0.62 6.48
N THR A 325 -58.46 -1.06 6.01
CA THR A 325 -59.00 -2.38 6.35
C THR A 325 -58.23 -3.57 5.75
N GLN A 326 -57.38 -3.33 4.74
CA GLN A 326 -56.46 -4.35 4.20
C GLN A 326 -55.14 -4.39 4.99
N VAL A 327 -54.79 -3.29 5.66
CA VAL A 327 -53.51 -3.10 6.35
C VAL A 327 -53.61 -3.47 7.83
N LEU A 328 -54.66 -3.03 8.52
CA LEU A 328 -54.83 -3.24 9.96
C LEU A 328 -55.61 -4.51 10.29
N ASP A 329 -55.31 -5.11 11.44
CA ASP A 329 -56.08 -6.21 11.99
C ASP A 329 -57.47 -5.79 12.51
N GLY A 330 -58.33 -6.78 12.74
CA GLY A 330 -59.70 -6.54 13.21
C GLY A 330 -59.78 -5.85 14.57
N SER A 331 -58.82 -6.08 15.46
CA SER A 331 -58.75 -5.43 16.78
C SER A 331 -58.49 -3.93 16.66
N SER A 332 -57.51 -3.56 15.84
CA SER A 332 -57.09 -2.18 15.58
C SER A 332 -58.19 -1.40 14.89
N ILE A 333 -58.87 -2.04 13.93
CA ILE A 333 -60.07 -1.49 13.26
C ILE A 333 -61.18 -1.21 14.28
N ASN A 334 -61.50 -2.16 15.16
CA ASN A 334 -62.56 -1.98 16.15
C ASN A 334 -62.19 -0.93 17.21
N TYR A 335 -60.92 -0.85 17.60
CA TYR A 335 -60.42 0.19 18.49
C TYR A 335 -60.64 1.58 17.88
N LEU A 336 -60.24 1.78 16.61
CA LEU A 336 -60.44 3.05 15.91
C LEU A 336 -61.91 3.44 15.73
N ARG A 337 -62.87 2.51 15.90
CA ARG A 337 -64.31 2.80 15.90
C ARG A 337 -64.87 3.22 17.26
N THR A 338 -64.06 3.18 18.31
CA THR A 338 -64.45 3.64 19.64
C THR A 338 -64.36 5.16 19.72
N GLU A 339 -65.35 5.80 20.31
CA GLU A 339 -65.38 7.26 20.50
C GLU A 339 -64.11 7.75 21.23
N GLY A 340 -63.47 8.78 20.69
CA GLY A 340 -62.24 9.36 21.24
C GLY A 340 -60.95 8.60 20.92
N ALA A 341 -61.01 7.47 20.21
CA ALA A 341 -59.83 6.67 19.89
C ALA A 341 -58.96 7.33 18.81
N TYR A 342 -57.65 7.31 19.01
CA TYR A 342 -56.65 7.63 17.98
C TYR A 342 -55.33 6.95 18.32
N ASN A 343 -54.58 6.55 17.30
CA ASN A 343 -53.28 5.90 17.50
C ASN A 343 -52.42 5.95 16.23
N VAL A 344 -51.18 5.49 16.39
CA VAL A 344 -50.26 5.16 15.29
C VAL A 344 -50.03 3.65 15.29
N PHE A 345 -50.28 3.03 14.15
CA PHE A 345 -50.04 1.60 13.94
C PHE A 345 -48.86 1.42 13.00
N LEU A 346 -47.98 0.48 13.32
CA LEU A 346 -46.79 0.16 12.54
C LEU A 346 -46.94 -1.26 12.01
N GLU A 347 -47.20 -1.37 10.72
CA GLU A 347 -47.38 -2.64 10.03
C GLU A 347 -46.17 -2.91 9.16
N ARG A 348 -45.72 -4.18 9.14
CA ARG A 348 -44.55 -4.59 8.35
C ARG A 348 -44.93 -5.70 7.39
N ASP A 349 -44.24 -5.71 6.26
CA ASP A 349 -44.31 -6.81 5.28
C ASP A 349 -45.73 -7.13 4.77
N ILE A 350 -46.59 -6.11 4.68
CA ILE A 350 -48.01 -6.27 4.29
C ILE A 350 -48.14 -6.63 2.81
N PHE A 351 -47.53 -5.84 1.92
CA PHE A 351 -47.61 -6.08 0.47
C PHE A 351 -46.28 -6.58 -0.13
N THR A 352 -45.14 -6.20 0.47
CA THR A 352 -43.80 -6.63 0.04
C THR A 352 -42.85 -6.74 1.24
N ALA A 353 -41.78 -7.51 1.09
CA ALA A 353 -40.78 -7.69 2.15
C ALA A 353 -39.99 -6.39 2.43
N LYS A 354 -39.58 -6.21 3.69
CA LYS A 354 -38.92 -5.03 4.27
C LYS A 354 -39.78 -3.75 4.22
N GLN A 355 -41.08 -3.89 4.02
CA GLN A 355 -42.00 -2.74 3.99
C GLN A 355 -42.36 -2.28 5.40
N LEU A 356 -42.53 -0.97 5.56
CA LEU A 356 -43.13 -0.33 6.74
C LEU A 356 -44.33 0.52 6.30
N ILE A 357 -45.52 0.18 6.81
CA ILE A 357 -46.74 0.97 6.66
C ILE A 357 -47.09 1.58 8.02
N ILE A 358 -47.19 2.90 8.07
CA ILE A 358 -47.55 3.65 9.28
C ILE A 358 -48.96 4.19 9.12
N VAL A 359 -49.92 3.69 9.89
CA VAL A 359 -51.30 4.21 9.87
C VAL A 359 -51.48 5.18 11.02
N MET A 360 -51.64 6.47 10.71
CA MET A 360 -51.97 7.50 11.68
C MET A 360 -53.47 7.79 11.55
N ALA A 361 -54.25 7.34 12.54
CA ALA A 361 -55.70 7.31 12.43
C ALA A 361 -56.39 7.65 13.76
N GLY A 362 -57.54 8.29 13.64
CA GLY A 362 -58.49 8.51 14.72
C GLY A 362 -59.90 8.03 14.35
N ASN A 363 -60.77 8.00 15.35
CA ASN A 363 -62.20 7.71 15.19
C ASN A 363 -62.90 8.72 14.28
N ASP A 364 -62.38 9.94 14.24
CA ASP A 364 -62.75 10.97 13.29
C ASP A 364 -61.49 11.67 12.72
N ARG A 365 -61.72 12.69 11.90
CA ARG A 365 -60.66 13.45 11.22
C ARG A 365 -59.85 14.35 12.17
N ASP A 366 -60.46 14.86 13.23
CA ASP A 366 -59.79 15.73 14.19
C ASP A 366 -58.86 14.90 15.08
N LEU A 367 -59.30 13.70 15.43
CA LEU A 367 -58.50 12.68 16.10
C LEU A 367 -57.41 12.09 15.19
N THR A 368 -57.66 11.98 13.88
CA THR A 368 -56.61 11.64 12.90
C THR A 368 -55.54 12.74 12.85
N ALA A 369 -55.96 14.00 12.78
CA ALA A 369 -55.05 15.13 12.86
C ALA A 369 -54.26 15.14 14.19
N LYS A 370 -54.93 14.83 15.31
CA LYS A 370 -54.29 14.70 16.62
C LYS A 370 -53.24 13.58 16.64
N ALA A 371 -53.53 12.42 16.04
CA ALA A 371 -52.57 11.33 15.91
C ALA A 371 -51.29 11.79 15.18
N VAL A 372 -51.42 12.57 14.10
CA VAL A 372 -50.27 13.13 13.37
C VAL A 372 -49.48 14.09 14.26
N VAL A 373 -50.15 15.08 14.87
CA VAL A 373 -49.47 16.13 15.65
C VAL A 373 -48.71 15.56 16.84
N GLU A 374 -49.32 14.64 17.58
CA GLU A 374 -48.72 14.08 18.79
C GLU A 374 -47.62 13.06 18.52
N ASN A 375 -47.61 12.42 17.34
CA ASN A 375 -46.72 11.29 17.06
C ASN A 375 -45.77 11.49 15.86
N LYS A 376 -45.78 12.64 15.18
CA LYS A 376 -44.88 12.89 14.03
C LYS A 376 -43.39 12.77 14.37
N ASN A 377 -42.97 13.05 15.62
CA ASN A 377 -41.58 12.86 16.01
C ASN A 377 -41.24 11.37 16.14
N LEU A 378 -42.15 10.59 16.73
CA LEU A 378 -42.00 9.15 16.94
C LEU A 378 -41.82 8.40 15.61
N ILE A 379 -42.48 8.83 14.52
CA ILE A 379 -42.32 8.14 13.23
C ILE A 379 -40.90 8.25 12.65
N LEU A 380 -40.12 9.27 13.02
CA LEU A 380 -38.73 9.39 12.54
C LEU A 380 -37.87 8.25 13.06
N ASP A 381 -38.10 7.81 14.29
CA ASP A 381 -37.37 6.70 14.93
C ASP A 381 -37.61 5.35 14.24
N TYR A 382 -38.70 5.24 13.46
CA TYR A 382 -39.04 4.02 12.72
C TYR A 382 -38.66 4.08 11.24
N ILE A 383 -38.56 5.30 10.70
CA ILE A 383 -38.32 5.54 9.28
C ILE A 383 -36.81 5.67 9.00
N LYS A 384 -36.06 6.34 9.87
CA LYS A 384 -34.63 6.55 9.66
C LYS A 384 -33.84 5.25 9.93
N PRO A 385 -32.81 4.96 9.10
CA PRO A 385 -31.96 3.78 9.25
C PRO A 385 -31.11 3.80 10.52
#